data_AF-A0A965QEK3-F1
#
_entry.id   AF-A0A965QEK3-F1
#
_cell.length_a   1.000
_cell.length_b   1.000
_cell.length_c   1.000
_cell.angle_alpha   90.00
_cell.angle_beta   90.00
_cell.angle_gamma   90.00
#
_symmetry.space_group_name_H-M   'P 1'
#
loop_
_entity.id
_entity.type
_entity.pdbx_description
1 polymer ?
#
loop_
_entity_poly.entity_id
_entity_poly.type
_entity_poly.pdbx_seq_one_letter_code
_entity_poly.pdbx_strand_id
1 'polypeptide(L)'
;MKLIFKCLFICSNFLSFAQGVVPTVDFNNFLVSFENGFFRQIEVQPVSNLKAGDEFVTYLDTRGNLRIYDGKERKDITLLNAEYEVSDHLMAY
;
A
#
# COMPACT_ATOMS: atom_id res chain seq x y z
N MET A 1 -34.84 22.80 10.34
CA MET A 1 -34.39 21.90 9.26
C MET A 1 -33.22 22.44 8.41
N LYS A 2 -33.25 23.68 7.88
CA LYS A 2 -32.18 24.21 7.01
C LYS A 2 -30.77 24.28 7.64
N LEU A 3 -30.67 24.52 8.94
CA LEU A 3 -29.37 24.61 9.65
C LEU A 3 -28.69 23.25 9.83
N ILE A 4 -29.49 22.19 10.05
CA ILE A 4 -29.01 20.81 10.18
C ILE A 4 -28.40 20.33 8.86
N PHE A 5 -29.03 20.69 7.73
CA PHE A 5 -28.54 20.34 6.41
C PHE A 5 -27.20 21.01 6.07
N LYS A 6 -27.00 22.26 6.52
CA LYS A 6 -25.70 22.95 6.40
C LYS A 6 -24.62 22.31 7.27
N CYS A 7 -24.96 21.89 8.49
CA CYS A 7 -24.03 21.23 9.39
C CYS A 7 -23.57 19.86 8.83
N LEU A 8 -24.52 19.10 8.25
CA LEU A 8 -24.24 17.81 7.61
C LEU A 8 -23.27 17.94 6.43
N PHE A 9 -23.40 19.01 5.64
CA PHE A 9 -22.53 19.28 4.48
C PHE A 9 -21.11 19.74 4.89
N ILE A 10 -20.95 20.34 6.07
CA ILE A 10 -19.63 20.74 6.58
C ILE A 10 -18.88 19.51 7.12
N CYS A 11 -19.56 18.59 7.81
CA CYS A 11 -18.94 17.39 8.35
C CYS A 11 -18.47 16.39 7.28
N SER A 12 -19.10 16.33 6.11
CA SER A 12 -18.72 15.38 5.06
C SER A 12 -17.32 15.61 4.48
N ASN A 13 -16.81 16.85 4.52
CA ASN A 13 -15.50 17.19 3.97
C ASN A 13 -14.33 16.66 4.82
N PHE A 14 -14.55 16.38 6.09
CA PHE A 14 -13.51 15.85 6.99
C PHE A 14 -13.31 14.32 6.86
N LEU A 15 -14.17 13.62 6.14
CA LEU A 15 -14.17 12.15 6.06
C LEU A 15 -13.50 11.59 4.80
N SER A 16 -12.98 12.43 3.91
CA SER A 16 -12.40 11.97 2.65
C SER A 16 -10.89 11.72 2.78
N PHE A 17 -10.50 10.61 3.42
CA PHE A 17 -9.19 10.00 3.24
C PHE A 17 -9.36 8.72 2.45
N ALA A 18 -9.14 8.79 1.13
CA ALA A 18 -9.30 7.68 0.19
C ALA A 18 -7.98 7.25 -0.46
N GLN A 19 -6.84 7.65 0.11
CA GLN A 19 -5.54 7.33 -0.47
C GLN A 19 -5.11 5.92 -0.07
N GLY A 20 -4.99 5.05 -1.08
CA GLY A 20 -4.44 3.70 -0.95
C GLY A 20 -2.93 3.65 -0.73
N VAL A 21 -2.35 2.46 -0.83
CA VAL A 21 -0.92 2.19 -0.67
C VAL A 21 -0.21 2.43 -2.00
N VAL A 22 0.45 3.58 -2.16
CA VAL A 22 1.16 3.90 -3.41
C VAL A 22 2.65 3.66 -3.24
N PRO A 23 3.23 2.59 -3.82
CA PRO A 23 4.65 2.31 -3.67
C PRO A 23 5.51 3.22 -4.55
N THR A 24 6.66 3.62 -4.03
CA THR A 24 7.71 4.35 -4.73
C THR A 24 9.07 4.04 -4.10
N VAL A 25 10.14 4.61 -4.63
CA VAL A 25 11.48 4.55 -4.05
C VAL A 25 11.90 5.92 -3.54
N ASP A 26 12.55 5.95 -2.38
CA ASP A 26 13.11 7.18 -1.81
C ASP A 26 14.50 7.50 -2.38
N PHE A 27 15.14 8.55 -1.86
CA PHE A 27 16.49 8.97 -2.29
C PHE A 27 17.60 7.96 -1.95
N ASN A 28 17.36 7.01 -1.03
CA ASN A 28 18.26 5.91 -0.71
C ASN A 28 17.96 4.64 -1.51
N ASN A 29 16.98 4.68 -2.42
CA ASN A 29 16.41 3.53 -3.12
C ASN A 29 15.70 2.53 -2.19
N PHE A 30 15.21 2.97 -1.04
CA PHE A 30 14.34 2.16 -0.19
C PHE A 30 12.93 2.14 -0.76
N LEU A 31 12.28 0.97 -0.71
CA LEU A 31 10.88 0.87 -1.05
C LEU A 31 10.07 1.55 0.06
N VAL A 32 9.26 2.53 -0.32
CA VAL A 32 8.37 3.27 0.57
C VAL A 32 6.96 3.30 0.00
N SER A 33 5.93 3.41 0.85
CA SER A 33 4.59 3.80 0.41
C SER A 33 4.34 5.27 0.71
N PHE A 34 3.61 5.94 -0.17
CA PHE A 34 2.97 7.20 0.13
C PHE A 34 1.48 6.97 0.39
N GLU A 35 1.06 7.19 1.63
CA GLU A 35 -0.30 6.90 2.09
C GLU A 35 -0.70 7.85 3.21
N ASN A 36 -1.96 8.29 3.20
CA ASN A 36 -2.51 9.21 4.19
C ASN A 36 -1.65 10.48 4.40
N GLY A 37 -0.98 10.95 3.35
CA GLY A 37 -0.13 12.14 3.39
C GLY A 37 1.29 11.94 3.96
N PHE A 38 1.70 10.70 4.28
CA PHE A 38 3.02 10.41 4.83
C PHE A 38 3.74 9.33 4.01
N PHE A 39 5.07 9.38 4.03
CA PHE A 39 5.90 8.27 3.53
C PHE A 39 6.12 7.25 4.64
N ARG A 40 5.88 5.97 4.36
CA ARG A 40 6.20 4.86 5.25
C ARG A 40 7.21 3.95 4.58
N GLN A 41 8.24 3.57 5.32
CA GLN A 41 9.26 2.67 4.82
C GLN A 41 8.74 1.22 4.81
N ILE A 42 8.91 0.53 3.68
CA ILE A 42 8.50 -0.87 3.49
C ILE A 42 9.72 -1.80 3.52
N GLU A 43 10.74 -1.50 2.70
CA GLU A 43 11.92 -2.36 2.54
C GLU A 43 13.18 -1.52 2.31
N VAL A 44 14.26 -1.84 3.02
CA VAL A 44 15.56 -1.13 2.91
C VAL A 44 16.47 -1.73 1.84
N GLN A 45 16.13 -2.92 1.35
CA GLN A 45 16.87 -3.60 0.29
C GLN A 45 16.12 -3.46 -1.04
N PRO A 46 16.82 -3.51 -2.18
CA PRO A 46 16.18 -3.55 -3.48
C PRO A 46 15.23 -4.75 -3.60
N VAL A 47 14.04 -4.52 -4.14
CA VAL A 47 13.01 -5.54 -4.36
C VAL A 47 12.85 -5.83 -5.85
N SER A 48 12.25 -6.97 -6.18
CA SER A 48 11.90 -7.32 -7.56
C SER A 48 10.43 -7.70 -7.71
N ASN A 49 9.97 -7.72 -8.96
CA ASN A 49 8.59 -8.06 -9.35
C ASN A 49 7.48 -7.23 -8.68
N LEU A 50 7.79 -6.03 -8.18
CA LEU A 50 6.84 -5.15 -7.48
C LEU A 50 5.51 -4.97 -8.24
N LYS A 51 4.40 -5.33 -7.61
CA LYS A 51 3.03 -5.10 -8.10
C LYS A 51 2.17 -4.49 -7.00
N ALA A 52 1.34 -3.51 -7.34
CA ALA A 52 0.51 -2.77 -6.39
C ALA A 52 -0.98 -3.04 -6.66
N GLY A 53 -1.73 -3.26 -5.58
CA GLY A 53 -3.18 -3.08 -5.54
C GLY A 53 -3.52 -1.76 -4.86
N ASP A 54 -4.80 -1.55 -4.54
CA ASP A 54 -5.26 -0.32 -3.89
C ASP A 54 -4.84 -0.27 -2.42
N GLU A 55 -4.97 -1.38 -1.69
CA GLU A 55 -4.68 -1.44 -0.25
C GLU A 55 -3.35 -2.10 0.10
N PHE A 56 -2.64 -2.63 -0.90
CA PHE A 56 -1.44 -3.39 -0.64
C PHE A 56 -0.43 -3.33 -1.79
N VAL A 57 0.80 -3.72 -1.46
CA VAL A 57 1.86 -3.92 -2.44
C VAL A 57 2.53 -5.27 -2.21
N THR A 58 2.75 -6.01 -3.28
CA THR A 58 3.38 -7.33 -3.28
C THR A 58 4.71 -7.27 -4.03
N TYR A 59 5.73 -7.93 -3.50
CA TYR A 59 7.08 -7.92 -4.06
C TYR A 59 7.87 -9.17 -3.66
N LEU A 60 8.97 -9.42 -4.35
CA LEU A 60 9.99 -10.39 -3.94
C LEU A 60 11.13 -9.65 -3.24
N ASP A 61 11.53 -10.14 -2.06
CA ASP A 61 12.73 -9.65 -1.39
C ASP A 61 14.02 -10.16 -2.07
N THR A 62 15.18 -9.73 -1.59
CA THR A 62 16.49 -10.13 -2.12
C THR A 62 16.78 -11.64 -2.03
N ARG A 63 16.04 -12.37 -1.19
CA ARG A 63 16.13 -13.82 -1.01
C ARG A 63 15.09 -14.56 -1.85
N GLY A 64 14.24 -13.85 -2.59
CA GLY A 64 13.15 -14.40 -3.38
C GLY A 64 11.92 -14.78 -2.56
N ASN A 65 11.77 -14.30 -1.32
CA ASN A 65 10.55 -14.51 -0.54
C ASN A 65 9.44 -13.59 -1.07
N LEU A 66 8.25 -14.14 -1.29
CA LEU A 66 7.07 -13.38 -1.65
C LEU A 66 6.51 -12.67 -0.41
N ARG A 67 6.42 -11.34 -0.49
CA ARG A 67 5.96 -10.48 0.60
C ARG A 67 4.81 -9.59 0.17
N ILE A 68 3.97 -9.23 1.14
CA ILE A 68 2.93 -8.22 0.99
C ILE A 68 3.08 -7.15 2.08
N TYR A 69 2.79 -5.90 1.75
CA TYR A 69 2.64 -4.80 2.70
C TYR A 69 1.24 -4.20 2.54
N ASP A 70 0.49 -4.11 3.64
CA ASP A 70 -0.94 -3.73 3.66
C ASP A 70 -1.21 -2.30 4.18
N GLY A 71 -0.21 -1.42 4.12
CA GLY A 71 -0.26 -0.08 4.70
C GLY A 71 -0.01 -0.04 6.22
N LYS A 72 0.05 -1.20 6.88
CA LYS A 72 0.33 -1.28 8.33
C LYS A 72 1.57 -2.10 8.59
N GLU A 73 1.63 -3.30 8.03
CA GLU A 73 2.69 -4.25 8.29
C GLU A 73 3.08 -5.03 7.04
N ARG A 74 4.29 -5.57 7.08
CA ARG A 74 4.83 -6.46 6.06
C ARG A 74 4.64 -7.90 6.51
N LYS A 75 4.12 -8.74 5.61
CA LYS A 75 3.88 -10.18 5.84
C LYS A 75 4.60 -11.01 4.78
N ASP A 76 5.22 -12.09 5.23
CA ASP A 76 5.74 -13.12 4.33
C ASP A 76 4.56 -14.02 3.88
N ILE A 77 4.34 -14.12 2.58
CA ILE A 77 3.32 -15.00 1.98
C ILE A 77 3.90 -16.41 1.82
N THR A 78 5.09 -16.49 1.24
CA THR A 78 5.85 -17.75 1.09
C THR A 78 7.35 -17.48 1.07
N LEU A 79 8.12 -18.47 1.48
CA LEU A 79 9.60 -18.44 1.47
C LEU A 79 10.17 -18.94 0.13
N LEU A 80 9.32 -19.08 -0.88
CA LEU A 80 9.67 -19.53 -2.23
C LEU A 80 9.51 -18.38 -3.21
N ASN A 81 10.33 -18.40 -4.25
CA ASN A 81 10.13 -17.52 -5.40
C ASN A 81 8.92 -18.04 -6.18
N ALA A 82 7.76 -17.43 -5.94
CA ALA A 82 6.50 -17.75 -6.59
C ALA A 82 6.18 -16.72 -7.67
N GLU A 83 5.56 -17.19 -8.75
CA GLU A 83 4.89 -16.31 -9.70
C GLU A 83 3.58 -15.81 -9.07
N TYR A 84 3.23 -14.55 -9.30
CA TYR A 84 2.01 -13.98 -8.72
C TYR A 84 1.44 -12.88 -9.59
N GLU A 85 0.14 -12.66 -9.47
CA GLU A 85 -0.60 -11.58 -10.10
C GLU A 85 -1.38 -10.78 -9.06
N VAL A 86 -1.53 -9.49 -9.33
CA VAL A 86 -2.20 -8.53 -8.45
C VAL A 86 -3.28 -7.80 -9.24
N SER A 87 -4.46 -7.75 -8.65
CA SER A 87 -5.57 -6.86 -9.03
C SER A 87 -5.77 -5.81 -7.94
N ASP A 88 -6.76 -4.94 -8.10
CA ASP A 88 -7.07 -3.86 -7.17
C ASP A 88 -7.13 -4.34 -5.70
N HIS A 89 -7.85 -5.44 -5.43
CA HIS A 89 -8.12 -5.93 -4.07
C HIS A 89 -7.71 -7.38 -3.80
N LEU A 90 -7.04 -8.04 -4.75
CA LEU A 90 -6.69 -9.45 -4.65
C LEU A 90 -5.32 -9.74 -5.26
N MET A 91 -4.57 -10.61 -4.59
CA MET A 91 -3.33 -11.21 -5.08
C MET A 91 -3.48 -12.74 -5.16
N ALA A 92 -2.94 -13.34 -6.21
CA ALA A 92 -2.89 -14.79 -6.42
C ALA A 92 -1.46 -15.23 -6.76
N TYR A 93 -1.02 -16.37 -6.22
CA TYR A 93 0.32 -16.95 -6.39
C TYR A 93 0.29 -18.49 -6.40
#